data_AF-A0A846KS36-F1
#
_entry.id   AF-A0A846KS36-F1
#
_cell.length_a   1.000
_cell.length_b   1.000
_cell.length_c   1.000
_cell.angle_alpha   90.00
_cell.angle_beta   90.00
_cell.angle_gamma   90.00
#
_symmetry.space_group_name_H-M   'P 1'
#
loop_
_entity.id
_entity.type
_entity.pdbx_description
1 polymer ?
#
loop_
_entity_poly.entity_id
_entity_poly.type
_entity_poly.pdbx_seq_one_letter_code
_entity_poly.pdbx_strand_id
1 'polypeptide(L)' 'LEDINDEIEEETLNQELEKYKIPKVVAKDIMAMKMLTQEEAIMKLELAGEHFLIYKGEEDQKLKVIYKRDDNNLGIVEVE' A
#
# COMPACT_ATOMS: atom_id res chain seq x y z
N LEU A 1 -40.47 16.77 6.94
CA LEU A 1 -40.46 15.63 5.99
C LEU A 1 -39.66 16.01 4.76
N GLU A 2 -39.86 17.20 4.17
CA GLU A 2 -38.98 17.76 3.14
C GLU A 2 -37.53 17.97 3.63
N ASP A 3 -37.33 18.60 4.80
CA ASP A 3 -35.97 18.85 5.33
C ASP A 3 -35.10 17.59 5.52
N ILE A 4 -35.74 16.46 5.84
CA ILE A 4 -35.05 15.17 6.01
C ILE A 4 -34.69 14.55 4.65
N ASN A 5 -35.53 14.75 3.63
CA ASN A 5 -35.23 14.29 2.28
C ASN A 5 -34.08 15.09 1.66
N ASP A 6 -34.06 16.41 1.87
CA ASP A 6 -33.01 17.30 1.33
C ASP A 6 -31.64 16.99 1.96
N GLU A 7 -31.59 16.71 3.27
CA GLU A 7 -30.36 16.33 3.98
C GLU A 7 -29.81 14.98 3.51
N ILE A 8 -30.68 14.00 3.25
CA ILE A 8 -30.31 12.69 2.69
C ILE A 8 -29.75 12.84 1.26
N GLU A 9 -30.33 13.72 0.44
CA GLU A 9 -29.85 14.00 -0.91
C GLU A 9 -28.47 14.68 -0.91
N GLU A 10 -28.24 15.65 -0.03
CA GLU A 10 -26.93 16.31 0.13
C GLU A 10 -25.85 15.34 0.62
N GLU A 11 -26.18 14.47 1.59
CA GLU A 11 -25.23 13.48 2.10
C GLU A 11 -24.87 12.45 1.03
N THR A 12 -25.85 12.00 0.24
CA THR A 12 -25.64 11.08 -0.89
C THR A 12 -24.73 11.71 -1.94
N LEU A 13 -24.98 12.98 -2.31
CA LEU A 13 -24.16 13.71 -3.27
C LEU A 13 -22.71 13.88 -2.77
N ASN A 14 -22.53 14.19 -1.49
CA ASN A 14 -21.20 14.33 -0.88
C ASN A 14 -20.42 13.01 -0.88
N GLN A 15 -21.09 11.88 -0.61
CA GLN A 15 -20.47 10.55 -0.70
C GLN A 15 -20.05 10.20 -2.13
N GLU A 16 -20.86 10.56 -3.13
CA GLU A 16 -20.49 10.38 -4.54
C GLU A 16 -19.27 11.23 -4.91
N LEU A 17 -19.25 12.50 -4.50
CA LEU A 17 -18.12 13.41 -4.75
C LEU A 17 -16.82 12.95 -4.05
N GLU A 18 -16.91 12.40 -2.84
CA GLU A 18 -15.77 11.79 -2.13
C GLU A 18 -15.10 10.68 -2.96
N LYS A 19 -15.89 9.83 -3.64
CA LYS A 19 -15.37 8.72 -4.47
C LYS A 19 -14.55 9.20 -5.68
N TYR A 20 -14.78 10.41 -6.17
CA TYR A 20 -14.05 11.01 -7.29
C TYR A 20 -12.85 11.86 -6.85
N LYS A 21 -12.60 12.03 -5.55
CA LYS A 21 -11.43 12.77 -5.08
C LYS A 21 -10.15 11.99 -5.35
N ILE A 22 -9.15 12.68 -5.88
CA ILE A 22 -7.81 12.13 -6.09
C ILE A 22 -7.20 11.82 -4.71
N PRO A 23 -6.62 10.62 -4.50
CA PRO A 23 -5.94 10.30 -3.25
C PRO A 23 -4.86 11.34 -2.91
N LYS A 24 -4.83 11.77 -1.65
CA LYS A 24 -3.82 12.69 -1.15
C LYS A 24 -2.68 11.91 -0.52
N VAL A 25 -1.44 12.36 -0.73
CA VAL A 25 -0.29 11.86 0.02
C VAL A 25 -0.38 12.42 1.44
N VAL A 26 -0.74 11.57 2.40
CA VAL A 26 -0.98 11.96 3.80
C VAL A 26 0.22 11.74 4.72
N ALA A 27 1.20 10.93 4.29
CA ALA A 27 2.38 10.59 5.07
C ALA A 27 3.59 10.36 4.16
N LYS A 28 4.79 10.59 4.72
CA LYS A 28 6.07 10.28 4.09
C LYS A 28 6.98 9.66 5.13
N ASP A 29 7.53 8.50 4.81
CA ASP A 29 8.55 7.84 5.62
C ASP A 29 9.86 7.75 4.83
N ILE A 30 10.99 7.89 5.53
CA ILE A 30 12.34 7.75 4.98
C ILE A 30 13.02 6.63 5.75
N MET A 31 13.15 5.49 5.08
CA MET A 31 13.79 4.31 5.65
C MET A 31 15.18 4.11 5.06
N ALA A 32 16.11 3.60 5.86
CA ALA A 32 17.41 3.15 5.37
C ALA A 32 17.22 1.88 4.54
N MET A 33 17.84 1.85 3.35
CA MET A 33 17.82 0.68 2.48
C MET A 33 18.60 -0.47 3.10
N LYS A 34 17.95 -1.62 3.27
CA LYS A 34 18.55 -2.84 3.81
C LYS A 34 18.89 -3.79 2.66
N MET A 35 20.05 -4.43 2.76
CA MET A 35 20.36 -5.62 1.95
C MET A 35 19.76 -6.84 2.65
N LEU A 36 19.05 -7.69 1.90
CA LEU A 36 18.39 -8.88 2.42
C LEU A 36 18.39 -9.98 1.35
N THR A 37 18.40 -11.23 1.80
CA THR A 37 17.99 -12.35 0.94
C THR A 37 16.46 -12.33 0.73
N GLN A 38 15.99 -13.07 -0.27
CA GLN A 38 14.56 -13.23 -0.50
C GLN A 38 13.83 -13.82 0.72
N GLU A 39 14.38 -14.85 1.39
CA GLU A 39 13.73 -15.45 2.55
C GLU A 39 13.66 -14.49 3.74
N GLU A 40 14.71 -13.69 3.96
CA GLU A 40 14.71 -12.68 5.01
C GLU A 40 13.67 -11.57 4.75
N ALA A 41 13.49 -11.19 3.48
CA ALA A 41 12.48 -10.22 3.07
C ALA A 41 11.06 -10.75 3.32
N ILE A 42 10.80 -12.02 2.99
CA ILE A 42 9.53 -12.72 3.27
C ILE A 42 9.26 -12.72 4.78
N MET A 43 10.23 -13.20 5.57
CA MET A 43 10.08 -13.29 7.02
C MET A 43 9.79 -11.92 7.65
N LYS A 44 10.46 -10.86 7.18
CA LYS A 44 10.20 -9.50 7.67
C LYS A 44 8.81 -8.98 7.30
N LEU A 45 8.35 -9.22 6.08
CA LEU A 45 7.01 -8.81 5.64
C LEU A 45 5.91 -9.49 6.48
N GLU A 46 6.11 -10.76 6.82
CA GLU A 46 5.16 -11.51 7.66
C GLU A 46 5.18 -11.04 9.12
N LEU A 47 6.37 -10.85 9.71
CA LEU A 47 6.52 -10.47 11.12
C LEU A 47 6.13 -9.01 11.41
N ALA A 48 6.46 -8.08 10.49
CA ALA A 48 6.18 -6.67 10.69
C ALA A 48 4.71 -6.31 10.40
N GLY A 49 3.96 -7.21 9.74
CA GLY A 49 2.59 -6.92 9.28
C GLY A 49 2.52 -5.86 8.19
N GLU A 50 3.66 -5.48 7.61
CA GLU A 50 3.77 -4.48 6.55
C GLU A 50 3.08 -4.95 5.26
N HIS A 51 2.59 -4.00 4.45
CA HIS A 51 1.93 -4.30 3.18
C HIS A 51 2.95 -4.55 2.04
N PHE A 52 4.10 -3.87 2.11
CA PHE A 52 5.20 -4.04 1.17
C PHE A 52 6.54 -3.75 1.87
N LEU A 53 7.62 -4.29 1.32
CA LEU A 53 8.98 -4.07 1.81
C LEU A 53 9.91 -3.83 0.62
N ILE A 54 10.65 -2.72 0.66
CA ILE A 54 11.69 -2.39 -0.31
C ILE A 54 13.04 -2.83 0.25
N TYR A 55 13.80 -3.57 -0.54
CA TYR A 55 15.12 -4.08 -0.15
C TYR A 55 16.05 -4.17 -1.36
N LYS A 56 17.34 -4.32 -1.07
CA LYS A 56 18.35 -4.64 -2.08
C LYS A 56 18.71 -6.11 -1.97
N GLY A 57 18.64 -6.87 -3.06
CA GLY A 57 18.98 -8.29 -3.08
C GLY A 57 20.45 -8.49 -2.73
N GLU A 58 20.75 -9.41 -1.82
CA GLU A 58 22.13 -9.73 -1.48
C GLU A 58 22.84 -10.42 -2.66
N GLU A 59 22.12 -11.27 -3.37
CA GLU A 59 22.63 -12.09 -4.47
C GLU A 59 23.03 -11.29 -5.72
N ASP A 60 22.23 -10.28 -6.08
CA ASP A 60 22.32 -9.57 -7.35
C ASP A 60 22.49 -8.05 -7.20
N GLN A 61 22.44 -7.55 -5.97
CA GLN A 61 22.52 -6.12 -5.66
C GLN A 61 21.41 -5.30 -6.35
N LYS A 62 20.30 -5.92 -6.75
CA LYS A 62 19.18 -5.24 -7.40
C LYS A 62 18.16 -4.75 -6.39
N LEU A 63 17.43 -3.69 -6.76
CA LEU A 63 16.36 -3.16 -5.94
C LEU A 63 15.08 -3.95 -6.18
N LYS A 64 14.52 -4.48 -5.10
CA LYS A 64 13.33 -5.33 -5.12
C LYS A 64 12.28 -4.81 -4.15
N VAL A 65 11.02 -5.04 -4.50
CA VAL A 65 9.85 -4.78 -3.65
C VAL A 65 9.09 -6.07 -3.51
N ILE A 66 8.93 -6.56 -2.29
CA ILE A 66 8.05 -7.69 -1.97
C ILE A 66 6.76 -7.18 -1.32
N TYR A 67 5.61 -7.75 -1.68
CA TYR A 67 4.31 -7.31 -1.19
C TYR A 67 3.29 -8.46 -1.14
N LYS A 68 2.25 -8.31 -0.31
CA LYS A 68 1.13 -9.25 -0.24
C LYS A 68 0.15 -9.01 -1.39
N ARG A 69 -0.23 -10.07 -2.09
CA ARG A 69 -1.25 -10.04 -3.16
C ARG A 69 -2.63 -10.32 -2.58
N ASP A 70 -3.67 -9.94 -3.33
CA ASP A 70 -5.06 -10.20 -2.98
C ASP A 70 -5.40 -11.71 -2.96
N ASP A 71 -4.62 -12.53 -3.66
CA ASP A 71 -4.75 -13.99 -3.70
C ASP A 71 -4.07 -14.72 -2.51
N ASN A 72 -3.66 -13.97 -1.48
CA ASN A 72 -2.90 -14.43 -0.31
C ASN A 72 -1.50 -14.99 -0.62
N ASN A 73 -0.97 -14.79 -1.83
CA ASN A 73 0.42 -15.08 -2.16
C ASN A 73 1.30 -13.84 -2.07
N LEU A 74 2.61 -14.04 -2.27
CA LEU A 74 3.60 -12.96 -2.30
C LEU A 74 3.95 -12.61 -3.74
N GLY A 75 4.07 -11.31 -4.02
CA GLY A 75 4.58 -10.77 -5.28
C GLY A 75 5.93 -10.11 -5.07
N ILE A 76 6.81 -10.16 -6.08
CA ILE A 76 8.09 -9.45 -6.11
C ILE A 76 8.14 -8.61 -7.38
N VAL A 77 8.51 -7.34 -7.24
CA VAL A 77 8.87 -6.43 -8.34
C VAL A 77 10.35 -6.15 -8.25
N GLU A 78 11.07 -6.30 -9.36
CA GLU A 78 12.49 -5.98 -9.49
C GLU A 78 12.66 -4.82 -10.47
N VAL A 79 13.63 -3.95 -10.20
CA VAL A 79 14.02 -2.86 -11.10
C VAL A 79 15.33 -3.23 -11.80
N GLU A 80 15.36 -3.11 -13.14
CA GLU A 80 16.59 -3.19 -13.95
C GLU A 80 17.39 -1.89 -13.97
#